data_AF-A0A1F8RHT5-F1
#
_entry.id   AF-A0A1F8RHT5-F1
#
_cell.length_a   1.000
_cell.length_b   1.000
_cell.length_c   1.000
_cell.angle_alpha   90.00
_cell.angle_beta   90.00
_cell.angle_gamma   90.00
#
_symmetry.space_group_name_H-M   'P 1'
#
loop_
_entity.id
_entity.type
_entity.pdbx_description
1 polymer ?
#
loop_
_entity_poly.entity_id
_entity_poly.type
_entity_poly.pdbx_seq_one_letter_code
_entity_poly.pdbx_strand_id
1 'polypeptide(L)'
;MTTDSPYLALLKNRINLRQIPFSERGSRLMAFRTDDHLAVRLAERWFKREGQLSSYRQRPPLVDEWHLTDGEGRPLDFELTTYPHRLDCRTACGTFTLTFVDAETLLVALPPGRCGMTFRANLDRAQTDRRGGVLRLTGDIRRNLAYTTTARLVANSITPITASDQQVHLIFDSGGGAALLLNITPRLGFNRWIPDPQATLAAAALRWHAWFAAAPPVAEAYRAQYYYAWWIMRAGLISTRFYTTREAMTPSKIHYVGVWQWDAYFHALAYRHVDPRLAKDQIRILLDHQREDGMIPDAVHDEGVVTRLAHPIEGDVTKPPLIAWAVWKLYETDGDREFLDEV
;
A
#
# COMPACT_ATOMS: atom_id res chain seq x y z
N MET A 1 -22.67 -11.08 1.88
CA MET A 1 -22.78 -11.17 3.35
C MET A 1 -21.80 -10.18 3.94
N THR A 2 -22.27 -9.21 4.73
CA THR A 2 -21.39 -8.30 5.47
C THR A 2 -20.73 -9.09 6.60
N THR A 3 -19.41 -9.23 6.57
CA THR A 3 -18.65 -9.85 7.66
C THR A 3 -18.78 -8.97 8.89
N ASP A 4 -19.60 -9.38 9.85
CA ASP A 4 -19.67 -8.72 11.15
C ASP A 4 -18.36 -8.99 11.90
N SER A 5 -17.50 -7.98 11.97
CA SER A 5 -16.16 -8.12 12.52
C SER A 5 -15.96 -7.10 13.63
N PRO A 6 -15.81 -7.54 14.90
CA PRO A 6 -15.65 -6.63 16.02
C PRO A 6 -14.38 -5.77 15.88
N TYR A 7 -13.33 -6.29 15.24
CA TYR A 7 -12.09 -5.56 14.98
C TYR A 7 -12.27 -4.41 13.99
N LEU A 8 -13.05 -4.63 12.93
CA LEU A 8 -13.31 -3.60 11.91
C LEU A 8 -14.16 -2.47 12.49
N ALA A 9 -15.16 -2.82 13.31
CA ALA A 9 -15.98 -1.84 14.02
C ALA A 9 -15.16 -1.05 15.05
N LEU A 10 -14.30 -1.73 15.82
CA LEU A 10 -13.42 -1.12 16.82
C LEU A 10 -12.46 -0.08 16.22
N LEU A 11 -12.00 -0.30 14.98
CA LEU A 11 -11.06 0.58 14.29
C LEU A 11 -11.72 1.57 13.33
N LYS A 12 -13.05 1.64 13.31
CA LYS A 12 -13.79 2.64 12.54
C LYS A 12 -13.30 4.05 12.91
N ASN A 13 -12.97 4.86 11.90
CA ASN A 13 -12.47 6.23 12.02
C ASN A 13 -11.15 6.38 12.80
N ARG A 14 -10.43 5.28 13.06
CA ARG A 14 -9.12 5.35 13.74
C ARG A 14 -8.00 5.75 12.79
N ILE A 15 -8.14 5.46 11.49
CA ILE A 15 -7.12 5.73 10.47
C ILE A 15 -7.32 7.16 9.96
N ASN A 16 -6.38 8.04 10.30
CA ASN A 16 -6.37 9.43 9.83
C ASN A 16 -5.58 9.56 8.52
N LEU A 17 -6.27 9.59 7.39
CA LEU A 17 -5.67 9.65 6.05
C LEU A 17 -4.88 10.93 5.73
N ARG A 18 -4.92 11.94 6.60
CA ARG A 18 -4.07 13.13 6.46
C ARG A 18 -2.64 12.89 6.92
N GLN A 19 -2.44 11.92 7.80
CA GLN A 19 -1.15 11.59 8.41
C GLN A 19 -0.69 10.19 8.07
N ILE A 20 -1.63 9.26 7.87
CA ILE A 20 -1.37 7.82 7.79
C ILE A 20 -2.09 7.26 6.58
N PRO A 21 -1.37 6.68 5.61
CA PRO A 21 -1.98 6.22 4.38
C PRO A 21 -2.88 5.01 4.59
N PHE A 22 -3.95 4.95 3.81
CA PHE A 22 -4.64 3.69 3.55
C PHE A 22 -3.78 2.85 2.60
N SER A 23 -3.46 1.63 3.03
CA SER A 23 -2.61 0.70 2.29
C SER A 23 -3.00 -0.74 2.62
N GLU A 24 -2.43 -1.70 1.90
CA GLU A 24 -2.72 -3.12 1.98
C GLU A 24 -1.41 -3.93 2.11
N ARG A 25 -1.50 -5.15 2.66
CA ARG A 25 -0.37 -6.08 2.79
C ARG A 25 0.28 -6.29 1.44
N GLY A 26 1.59 -6.07 1.38
CA GLY A 26 2.38 -6.19 0.15
C GLY A 26 2.27 -4.98 -0.79
N SER A 27 1.31 -4.06 -0.58
CA SER A 27 1.14 -2.92 -1.47
C SER A 27 2.21 -1.87 -1.27
N ARG A 28 2.64 -1.24 -2.36
CA ARG A 28 3.45 -0.01 -2.33
C ARG A 28 2.60 1.24 -2.58
N LEU A 29 1.29 1.09 -2.74
CA LEU A 29 0.37 2.20 -2.93
C LEU A 29 -0.04 2.75 -1.56
N MET A 30 -0.08 4.07 -1.46
CA MET A 30 -0.47 4.81 -0.28
C MET A 30 -1.53 5.83 -0.65
N ALA A 31 -2.78 5.56 -0.26
CA ALA A 31 -3.88 6.51 -0.45
C ALA A 31 -3.97 7.46 0.75
N PHE A 32 -3.97 8.76 0.47
CA PHE A 32 -4.09 9.84 1.45
C PHE A 32 -5.34 10.68 1.18
N ARG A 33 -5.74 11.45 2.19
CA ARG A 33 -6.75 12.50 2.08
C ARG A 33 -6.08 13.86 2.29
N THR A 34 -6.26 14.75 1.33
CA THR A 34 -6.05 16.20 1.46
C THR A 34 -7.39 16.86 1.82
N ASP A 35 -7.49 18.19 1.92
CA ASP A 35 -8.71 18.85 2.36
C ASP A 35 -9.97 18.45 1.57
N ASP A 36 -9.87 18.49 0.25
CA ASP A 36 -10.98 18.32 -0.71
C ASP A 36 -10.79 17.17 -1.72
N HIS A 37 -9.67 16.44 -1.65
CA HIS A 37 -9.35 15.36 -2.58
C HIS A 37 -8.60 14.20 -1.95
N LEU A 38 -8.52 13.09 -2.70
CA LEU A 38 -7.64 11.97 -2.42
C LEU A 38 -6.36 12.06 -3.24
N ALA A 39 -5.30 11.41 -2.78
CA ALA A 39 -4.06 11.28 -3.54
C ALA A 39 -3.46 9.87 -3.34
N VAL A 40 -2.75 9.37 -4.35
CA VAL A 40 -2.02 8.10 -4.29
C VAL A 40 -0.53 8.34 -4.48
N ARG A 41 0.24 8.03 -3.44
CA ARG A 41 1.71 8.07 -3.42
C ARG A 41 2.29 6.66 -3.46
N LEU A 42 3.58 6.55 -3.75
CA LEU A 42 4.31 5.28 -3.80
C LEU A 42 5.34 5.18 -2.67
N ALA A 43 5.31 4.06 -1.95
CA ALA A 43 6.28 3.70 -0.92
C ALA A 43 7.50 3.02 -1.55
N GLU A 44 8.34 3.82 -2.21
CA GLU A 44 9.49 3.32 -2.96
C GLU A 44 10.66 4.28 -2.89
N ARG A 45 11.87 3.72 -2.88
CA ARG A 45 13.10 4.48 -2.72
C ARG A 45 14.05 4.26 -3.89
N TRP A 46 14.34 5.33 -4.62
CA TRP A 46 15.14 5.29 -5.85
C TRP A 46 16.39 6.16 -5.72
N PHE A 47 17.36 5.66 -4.95
CA PHE A 47 18.60 6.36 -4.65
C PHE A 47 19.43 6.65 -5.90
N LYS A 48 19.51 5.70 -6.85
CA LYS A 48 20.37 5.84 -8.05
C LYS A 48 19.96 6.99 -8.96
N ARG A 49 18.68 7.40 -8.93
CA ARG A 49 18.15 8.52 -9.70
C ARG A 49 18.29 9.87 -8.97
N GLU A 50 18.06 9.88 -7.67
CA GLU A 50 17.90 11.15 -6.93
C GLU A 50 19.18 11.59 -6.20
N GLY A 51 20.20 10.72 -6.11
CA GLY A 51 21.49 11.04 -5.48
C GLY A 51 21.42 11.30 -3.97
N GLN A 52 20.22 11.27 -3.38
CA GLN A 52 19.95 11.51 -1.97
C GLN A 52 19.13 10.37 -1.37
N LEU A 53 19.45 10.02 -0.12
CA LEU A 53 18.84 8.89 0.56
C LEU A 53 17.36 9.13 0.93
N SER A 54 16.90 10.38 1.04
CA SER A 54 15.59 10.76 1.60
C SER A 54 14.66 11.50 0.61
N SER A 55 15.08 11.70 -0.64
CA SER A 55 14.36 12.44 -1.69
C SER A 55 12.98 11.88 -2.02
N TYR A 56 12.76 10.57 -1.85
CA TYR A 56 11.44 9.94 -2.01
C TYR A 56 10.34 10.56 -1.13
N ARG A 57 10.69 11.19 0.01
CA ARG A 57 9.73 11.86 0.90
C ARG A 57 9.06 13.07 0.24
N GLN A 58 9.73 13.70 -0.71
CA GLN A 58 9.28 14.90 -1.43
C GLN A 58 8.69 14.58 -2.80
N ARG A 59 8.67 13.29 -3.20
CA ARG A 59 8.14 12.89 -4.49
C ARG A 59 6.64 13.24 -4.57
N PRO A 60 6.19 13.88 -5.66
CA PRO A 60 4.78 14.18 -5.86
C PRO A 60 3.96 12.89 -5.93
N PRO A 61 2.66 12.94 -5.58
CA PRO A 61 1.76 11.82 -5.80
C PRO A 61 1.74 11.39 -7.27
N LEU A 62 1.59 10.09 -7.52
CA LEU A 62 1.44 9.57 -8.88
C LEU A 62 0.04 9.92 -9.42
N VAL A 63 -0.95 9.85 -8.52
CA VAL A 63 -2.30 10.35 -8.71
C VAL A 63 -2.52 11.41 -7.65
N ASP A 64 -2.80 12.62 -8.07
CA ASP A 64 -3.08 13.76 -7.21
C ASP A 64 -4.41 14.40 -7.59
N GLU A 65 -4.91 15.32 -6.77
CA GLU A 65 -6.15 16.05 -7.05
C GLU A 65 -7.29 15.09 -7.44
N TRP A 66 -7.37 13.92 -6.78
CA TRP A 66 -8.39 12.92 -7.07
C TRP A 66 -9.72 13.32 -6.43
N HIS A 67 -10.50 14.08 -7.20
CA HIS A 67 -11.82 14.57 -6.80
C HIS A 67 -12.91 13.59 -7.23
N LEU A 68 -13.88 13.41 -6.33
CA LEU A 68 -15.18 12.82 -6.64
C LEU A 68 -16.05 13.94 -7.23
N THR A 69 -16.81 13.68 -8.29
CA THR A 69 -17.63 14.72 -8.93
C THR A 69 -19.08 14.31 -9.12
N ASP A 70 -19.94 15.31 -9.35
CA ASP A 70 -21.33 15.11 -9.76
C ASP A 70 -21.44 14.65 -11.23
N GLY A 71 -22.67 14.57 -11.74
CA GLY A 71 -22.95 14.13 -13.11
C GLY A 71 -22.57 15.15 -14.20
N GLU A 72 -22.18 16.35 -13.79
CA GLU A 72 -21.73 17.45 -14.63
C GLU A 72 -20.21 17.66 -14.54
N GLY A 73 -19.52 16.87 -13.71
CA GLY A 73 -18.07 16.93 -13.53
C GLY A 73 -17.60 17.96 -12.51
N ARG A 74 -18.48 18.50 -11.66
CA ARG A 74 -18.12 19.45 -10.60
C ARG A 74 -17.64 18.71 -9.35
N PRO A 75 -16.53 19.13 -8.71
CA PRO A 75 -16.05 18.55 -7.46
C PRO A 75 -17.11 18.51 -6.37
N LEU A 76 -17.15 17.40 -5.64
CA LEU A 76 -18.02 17.15 -4.50
C LEU A 76 -17.22 17.11 -3.22
N ASP A 77 -17.73 17.80 -2.19
CA ASP A 77 -17.31 17.55 -0.82
C ASP A 77 -17.70 16.14 -0.38
N PHE A 78 -16.90 15.57 0.53
CA PHE A 78 -17.20 14.27 1.11
C PHE A 78 -16.84 14.15 2.59
N GLU A 79 -17.71 13.44 3.30
CA GLU A 79 -17.43 12.93 4.63
C GLU A 79 -16.77 11.55 4.49
N LEU A 80 -15.63 11.36 5.15
CA LEU A 80 -14.87 10.12 5.08
C LEU A 80 -15.10 9.31 6.34
N THR A 81 -15.55 8.06 6.16
CA THR A 81 -15.47 7.03 7.20
C THR A 81 -14.36 6.05 6.84
N THR A 82 -13.43 5.80 7.77
CA THR A 82 -12.32 4.87 7.55
C THR A 82 -12.53 3.55 8.27
N TYR A 83 -12.20 2.45 7.60
CA TYR A 83 -12.09 1.12 8.19
C TYR A 83 -10.77 0.50 7.75
N PRO A 84 -10.25 -0.52 8.46
CA PRO A 84 -9.06 -1.25 8.04
C PRO A 84 -9.07 -1.73 6.59
N HIS A 85 -10.24 -2.11 6.07
CA HIS A 85 -10.40 -2.78 4.77
C HIS A 85 -11.00 -1.88 3.67
N ARG A 86 -11.51 -0.70 4.02
CA ARG A 86 -12.19 0.19 3.05
C ARG A 86 -12.26 1.63 3.53
N LEU A 87 -12.52 2.53 2.58
CA LEU A 87 -12.83 3.93 2.80
C LEU A 87 -14.22 4.21 2.23
N ASP A 88 -15.11 4.80 3.02
CA ASP A 88 -16.43 5.23 2.57
C ASP A 88 -16.44 6.76 2.44
N CYS A 89 -16.48 7.27 1.21
CA CYS A 89 -16.57 8.69 0.91
C CYS A 89 -18.02 9.05 0.58
N ARG A 90 -18.74 9.59 1.56
CA ARG A 90 -20.15 9.98 1.41
C ARG A 90 -20.26 11.39 0.82
N THR A 91 -20.91 11.50 -0.33
CA THR A 91 -21.14 12.75 -1.07
C THR A 91 -22.64 13.02 -1.26
N ALA A 92 -22.99 14.15 -1.87
CA ALA A 92 -24.36 14.45 -2.28
C ALA A 92 -24.93 13.47 -3.35
N CYS A 93 -24.06 12.81 -4.13
CA CYS A 93 -24.46 11.84 -5.15
C CYS A 93 -24.53 10.39 -4.62
N GLY A 94 -24.16 10.16 -3.36
CA GLY A 94 -24.10 8.83 -2.75
C GLY A 94 -22.71 8.51 -2.21
N THR A 95 -22.47 7.24 -1.88
CA THR A 95 -21.18 6.81 -1.29
C THR A 95 -20.29 6.17 -2.35
N PHE A 96 -19.08 6.70 -2.48
CA PHE A 96 -17.99 6.05 -3.19
C PHE A 96 -17.19 5.23 -2.19
N THR A 97 -17.06 3.93 -2.40
CA THR A 97 -16.35 3.06 -1.47
C THR A 97 -15.07 2.54 -2.10
N LEU A 98 -13.92 2.89 -1.53
CA LEU A 98 -12.60 2.44 -1.98
C LEU A 98 -12.12 1.23 -1.19
N THR A 99 -11.52 0.26 -1.87
CA THR A 99 -10.83 -0.90 -1.25
C THR A 99 -9.70 -1.39 -2.13
N PHE A 100 -8.79 -2.18 -1.57
CA PHE A 100 -7.75 -2.88 -2.34
C PHE A 100 -8.25 -4.22 -2.86
N VAL A 101 -8.09 -4.44 -4.17
CA VAL A 101 -8.28 -5.76 -4.79
C VAL A 101 -7.06 -6.64 -4.52
N ASP A 102 -5.87 -6.06 -4.75
CA ASP A 102 -4.55 -6.67 -4.56
C ASP A 102 -3.50 -5.59 -4.23
N ALA A 103 -2.22 -5.96 -4.19
CA ALA A 103 -1.12 -5.05 -3.83
C ALA A 103 -0.91 -3.87 -4.82
N GLU A 104 -1.41 -3.96 -6.04
CA GLU A 104 -1.20 -2.98 -7.13
C GLU A 104 -2.52 -2.34 -7.60
N THR A 105 -3.66 -2.69 -7.00
CA THR A 105 -4.98 -2.38 -7.56
C THR A 105 -5.98 -1.89 -6.52
N LEU A 106 -6.49 -0.68 -6.73
CA LEU A 106 -7.60 -0.09 -5.99
C LEU A 106 -8.90 -0.29 -6.77
N LEU A 107 -9.99 -0.55 -6.07
CA LEU A 107 -11.35 -0.57 -6.61
C LEU A 107 -12.18 0.50 -5.90
N VAL A 108 -12.98 1.23 -6.67
CA VAL A 108 -13.96 2.20 -6.21
C VAL A 108 -15.33 1.71 -6.62
N ALA A 109 -16.13 1.24 -5.65
CA ALA A 109 -17.53 0.98 -5.86
C ALA A 109 -18.27 2.32 -6.03
N LEU A 110 -19.07 2.43 -7.10
CA LEU A 110 -19.71 3.67 -7.50
C LEU A 110 -21.15 3.72 -6.95
N PRO A 111 -21.64 4.89 -6.50
CA PRO A 111 -23.05 5.04 -6.17
C PRO A 111 -23.92 4.86 -7.42
N PRO A 112 -25.21 4.50 -7.26
CA PRO A 112 -26.15 4.51 -8.37
C PRO A 112 -26.42 5.94 -8.86
N GLY A 113 -26.69 6.09 -10.15
CA GLY A 113 -26.93 7.36 -10.82
C GLY A 113 -25.71 7.92 -11.53
N ARG A 114 -25.84 9.16 -11.99
CA ARG A 114 -24.78 9.87 -12.73
C ARG A 114 -23.84 10.58 -11.76
N CYS A 115 -22.56 10.31 -11.89
CA CYS A 115 -21.50 10.96 -11.14
C CYS A 115 -20.17 10.78 -11.86
N GLY A 116 -19.07 11.27 -11.30
CA GLY A 116 -17.79 11.24 -11.97
C GLY A 116 -16.60 11.26 -11.03
N MET A 117 -15.43 11.29 -11.64
CA MET A 117 -14.15 11.49 -10.95
C MET A 117 -13.22 12.28 -11.87
N THR A 118 -12.36 13.08 -11.27
CA THR A 118 -11.22 13.70 -11.95
C THR A 118 -9.97 13.42 -11.14
N PHE A 119 -8.83 13.28 -11.81
CA PHE A 119 -7.55 13.23 -11.14
C PHE A 119 -6.43 13.71 -12.05
N ARG A 120 -5.41 14.30 -11.45
CA ARG A 120 -4.13 14.58 -12.08
C ARG A 120 -3.23 13.37 -11.95
N ALA A 121 -2.65 12.92 -13.05
CA ALA A 121 -1.69 11.82 -13.08
C ALA A 121 -0.32 12.32 -13.51
N ASN A 122 0.71 12.08 -12.68
CA ASN A 122 2.11 12.41 -13.00
C ASN A 122 2.72 11.32 -13.89
N LEU A 123 2.25 11.27 -15.14
CA LEU A 123 2.57 10.29 -16.18
C LEU A 123 2.68 11.03 -17.53
N ASP A 124 3.53 10.58 -18.45
CA ASP A 124 3.87 11.35 -19.67
C ASP A 124 3.10 10.92 -20.93
N ARG A 125 2.69 9.65 -21.01
CA ARG A 125 1.90 9.13 -22.13
C ARG A 125 0.56 8.65 -21.65
N ALA A 126 -0.49 8.99 -22.39
CA ALA A 126 -1.84 8.60 -22.02
C ALA A 126 -2.72 8.38 -23.25
N GLN A 127 -3.65 7.43 -23.13
CA GLN A 127 -4.70 7.22 -24.11
C GLN A 127 -5.98 6.75 -23.41
N THR A 128 -7.12 7.21 -23.92
CA THR A 128 -8.42 6.66 -23.55
C THR A 128 -8.75 5.42 -24.36
N ASP A 129 -9.69 4.64 -23.86
CA ASP A 129 -10.36 3.56 -24.58
C ASP A 129 -11.82 3.44 -24.10
N ARG A 130 -12.56 2.51 -24.71
CA ARG A 130 -13.99 2.30 -24.43
C ARG A 130 -14.33 1.91 -22.98
N ARG A 131 -13.37 1.49 -22.17
CA ARG A 131 -13.56 1.06 -20.77
C ARG A 131 -12.89 2.00 -19.77
N GLY A 132 -12.17 3.01 -20.22
CA GLY A 132 -11.40 3.92 -19.35
C GLY A 132 -10.15 4.40 -20.08
N GLY A 133 -8.97 4.15 -19.54
CA GLY A 133 -7.74 4.60 -20.16
C GLY A 133 -6.49 4.03 -19.52
N VAL A 134 -5.38 4.25 -20.20
CA VAL A 134 -4.06 3.81 -19.76
C VAL A 134 -3.08 4.98 -19.85
N LEU A 135 -2.21 5.05 -18.85
CA LEU A 135 -1.16 6.04 -18.72
C LEU A 135 0.16 5.34 -18.41
N ARG A 136 1.25 5.89 -18.89
CA ARG A 136 2.60 5.37 -18.71
C ARG A 136 3.54 6.51 -18.34
N LEU A 137 4.59 6.17 -17.60
CA LEU A 137 5.76 7.01 -17.39
C LEU A 137 6.93 6.39 -18.15
N THR A 138 7.46 7.10 -19.14
CA THR A 138 8.68 6.72 -19.84
C THR A 138 9.93 7.17 -19.07
N GLY A 139 11.05 6.48 -19.31
CA GLY A 139 12.31 6.68 -18.58
C GLY A 139 12.71 5.45 -17.74
N ASP A 140 13.66 5.67 -16.83
CA ASP A 140 14.31 4.60 -16.05
C ASP A 140 13.39 3.98 -14.99
N ILE A 141 12.51 4.79 -14.39
CA ILE A 141 11.50 4.30 -13.42
C ILE A 141 10.15 4.22 -14.12
N ARG A 142 9.88 3.07 -14.73
CA ARG A 142 8.61 2.83 -15.43
C ARG A 142 7.47 2.64 -14.43
N ARG A 143 6.45 3.49 -14.49
CA ARG A 143 5.15 3.27 -13.84
C ARG A 143 4.06 3.29 -14.88
N ASN A 144 3.08 2.42 -14.70
CA ASN A 144 1.92 2.33 -15.55
C ASN A 144 0.68 2.44 -14.68
N LEU A 145 -0.33 3.14 -15.20
CA LEU A 145 -1.63 3.29 -14.56
C LEU A 145 -2.70 2.89 -15.58
N ALA A 146 -3.64 2.04 -15.19
CA ALA A 146 -4.87 1.83 -15.93
C ALA A 146 -6.06 2.16 -15.04
N TYR A 147 -6.99 2.93 -15.57
CA TYR A 147 -8.32 3.08 -14.98
C TYR A 147 -9.34 2.37 -15.87
N THR A 148 -10.17 1.52 -15.29
CA THR A 148 -11.12 0.68 -16.03
C THR A 148 -12.43 0.62 -15.27
N THR A 149 -13.56 0.84 -15.92
CA THR A 149 -14.89 0.81 -15.28
C THR A 149 -15.83 -0.22 -15.89
N THR A 150 -16.79 -0.70 -15.10
CA THR A 150 -17.98 -1.44 -15.57
C THR A 150 -19.19 -0.52 -15.82
N ALA A 151 -19.16 0.70 -15.30
CA ALA A 151 -20.22 1.68 -15.54
C ALA A 151 -20.20 2.16 -17.00
N ARG A 152 -21.36 2.62 -17.49
CA ARG A 152 -21.43 3.27 -18.79
C ARG A 152 -20.70 4.61 -18.70
N LEU A 153 -19.68 4.82 -19.52
CA LEU A 153 -19.00 6.11 -19.62
C LEU A 153 -19.86 7.09 -20.44
N VAL A 154 -20.20 8.22 -19.83
CA VAL A 154 -20.81 9.38 -20.48
C VAL A 154 -19.73 10.32 -21.01
N ALA A 155 -18.65 10.49 -20.24
CA ALA A 155 -17.46 11.24 -20.65
C ALA A 155 -16.19 10.51 -20.18
N ASN A 156 -15.17 10.54 -21.02
CA ASN A 156 -13.85 10.00 -20.73
C ASN A 156 -12.82 10.75 -21.58
N SER A 157 -12.10 11.68 -20.96
CA SER A 157 -11.08 12.47 -21.63
C SER A 157 -9.80 12.52 -20.81
N ILE A 158 -8.70 12.69 -21.52
CA ILE A 158 -7.39 12.96 -20.95
C ILE A 158 -6.84 14.20 -21.63
N THR A 159 -6.46 15.19 -20.84
CA THR A 159 -5.89 16.45 -21.33
C THR A 159 -4.48 16.63 -20.75
N PRO A 160 -3.44 16.80 -21.58
CA PRO A 160 -2.10 17.12 -21.07
C PRO A 160 -2.10 18.46 -20.32
N ILE A 161 -1.53 18.49 -19.12
CA ILE A 161 -1.26 19.73 -18.37
C ILE A 161 0.17 20.18 -18.64
N THR A 162 1.12 19.25 -18.52
CA THR A 162 2.54 19.43 -18.79
C THR A 162 3.08 18.26 -19.62
N ALA A 163 4.37 18.25 -19.92
CA ALA A 163 5.01 17.10 -20.58
C ALA A 163 4.96 15.80 -19.74
N SER A 164 4.75 15.90 -18.42
CA SER A 164 4.75 14.77 -17.48
C SER A 164 3.50 14.68 -16.62
N ASP A 165 2.46 15.47 -16.92
CA ASP A 165 1.20 15.51 -16.17
C ASP A 165 0.00 15.46 -17.10
N GLN A 166 -0.97 14.62 -16.75
CA GLN A 166 -2.22 14.44 -17.48
C GLN A 166 -3.39 14.69 -16.54
N GLN A 167 -4.38 15.44 -17.00
CA GLN A 167 -5.67 15.55 -16.34
C GLN A 167 -6.62 14.49 -16.90
N VAL A 168 -7.18 13.66 -16.05
CA VAL A 168 -8.20 12.68 -16.42
C VAL A 168 -9.56 13.15 -15.94
N HIS A 169 -10.57 13.09 -16.82
CA HIS A 169 -11.96 13.39 -16.49
C HIS A 169 -12.88 12.24 -16.88
N LEU A 170 -13.68 11.78 -15.92
CA LEU A 170 -14.61 10.68 -16.08
C LEU A 170 -16.00 11.10 -15.60
N ILE A 171 -17.00 10.85 -16.43
CA ILE A 171 -18.41 10.88 -16.03
C ILE A 171 -18.99 9.53 -16.38
N PHE A 172 -19.62 8.88 -15.42
CA PHE A 172 -20.25 7.59 -15.58
C PHE A 172 -21.72 7.64 -15.17
N ASP A 173 -22.48 6.72 -15.75
CA ASP A 173 -23.87 6.43 -15.43
C ASP A 173 -23.92 5.00 -14.86
N SER A 174 -24.16 4.90 -13.55
CA SER A 174 -24.09 3.65 -12.79
C SER A 174 -25.51 3.17 -12.47
N GLY A 175 -25.87 1.97 -12.92
CA GLY A 175 -27.13 1.31 -12.55
C GLY A 175 -27.17 0.75 -11.13
N GLY A 176 -26.14 1.01 -10.30
CA GLY A 176 -25.89 0.32 -9.04
C GLY A 176 -25.05 -0.94 -9.23
N GLY A 177 -24.04 -1.14 -8.37
CA GLY A 177 -23.12 -2.29 -8.45
C GLY A 177 -21.98 -2.14 -9.46
N ALA A 178 -21.81 -0.97 -10.09
CA ALA A 178 -20.67 -0.69 -10.94
C ALA A 178 -19.42 -0.27 -10.12
N ALA A 179 -18.25 -0.40 -10.72
CA ALA A 179 -16.99 0.02 -10.11
C ALA A 179 -16.00 0.59 -11.12
N LEU A 180 -15.12 1.45 -10.62
CA LEU A 180 -13.88 1.86 -11.26
C LEU A 180 -12.71 1.11 -10.60
N LEU A 181 -11.85 0.54 -11.42
CA LEU A 181 -10.60 -0.08 -11.00
C LEU A 181 -9.44 0.82 -11.41
N LEU A 182 -8.52 1.08 -10.48
CA LEU A 182 -7.28 1.82 -10.68
C LEU A 182 -6.09 0.88 -10.40
N ASN A 183 -5.46 0.38 -11.46
CA ASN A 183 -4.28 -0.47 -11.38
C ASN A 183 -3.03 0.38 -11.59
N ILE A 184 -2.16 0.43 -10.58
CA ILE A 184 -0.87 1.16 -10.62
C ILE A 184 0.24 0.13 -10.47
N THR A 185 0.98 -0.11 -11.54
CA THR A 185 1.91 -1.24 -11.63
C THR A 185 3.25 -0.85 -12.26
N PRO A 186 4.37 -1.45 -11.81
CA PRO A 186 5.64 -1.34 -12.52
C PRO A 186 5.71 -2.26 -13.76
N ARG A 187 4.73 -3.15 -13.96
CA ARG A 187 4.71 -4.16 -15.04
C ARG A 187 4.26 -3.53 -16.36
N LEU A 188 4.65 -4.14 -17.48
CA LEU A 188 4.25 -3.66 -18.82
C LEU A 188 2.75 -3.84 -19.10
N GLY A 189 2.19 -4.95 -18.62
CA GLY A 189 0.77 -5.30 -18.73
C GLY A 189 -0.06 -4.69 -17.61
N PHE A 190 -1.36 -4.52 -17.87
CA PHE A 190 -2.32 -3.95 -16.93
C PHE A 190 -3.27 -5.01 -16.39
N ASN A 191 -3.56 -4.97 -15.09
CA ASN A 191 -4.73 -5.66 -14.56
C ASN A 191 -5.97 -4.81 -14.85
N ARG A 192 -6.88 -5.31 -15.71
CA ARG A 192 -8.11 -4.61 -16.12
C ARG A 192 -9.36 -5.46 -15.92
N TRP A 193 -9.24 -6.55 -15.17
CA TRP A 193 -10.37 -7.37 -14.77
C TRP A 193 -11.03 -6.75 -13.54
N ILE A 194 -12.33 -6.45 -13.64
CA ILE A 194 -13.08 -5.80 -12.56
C ILE A 194 -13.87 -6.88 -11.84
N PRO A 195 -13.53 -7.22 -10.58
CA PRO A 195 -14.33 -8.14 -9.78
C PRO A 195 -15.68 -7.53 -9.39
N ASP A 196 -16.60 -8.38 -8.91
CA ASP A 196 -17.81 -7.89 -8.26
C ASP A 196 -17.45 -6.99 -7.05
N PRO A 197 -17.94 -5.74 -6.97
CA PRO A 197 -17.52 -4.80 -5.93
C PRO A 197 -17.91 -5.25 -4.53
N GLN A 198 -19.10 -5.86 -4.36
CA GLN A 198 -19.59 -6.31 -3.06
C GLN A 198 -18.78 -7.52 -2.56
N ALA A 199 -18.51 -8.48 -3.43
CA ALA A 199 -17.65 -9.61 -3.13
C ALA A 199 -16.22 -9.16 -2.80
N THR A 200 -15.69 -8.16 -3.51
CA THR A 200 -14.36 -7.59 -3.24
C THR A 200 -14.28 -6.97 -1.85
N LEU A 201 -15.29 -6.17 -1.47
CA LEU A 201 -15.37 -5.55 -0.15
C LEU A 201 -15.52 -6.61 0.96
N ALA A 202 -16.34 -7.63 0.74
CA ALA A 202 -16.50 -8.74 1.68
C ALA A 202 -15.20 -9.54 1.83
N ALA A 203 -14.48 -9.80 0.73
CA ALA A 203 -13.20 -10.49 0.74
C ALA A 203 -12.13 -9.66 1.47
N ALA A 204 -12.08 -8.34 1.26
CA ALA A 204 -11.18 -7.45 1.99
C ALA A 204 -11.50 -7.46 3.50
N ALA A 205 -12.79 -7.36 3.87
CA ALA A 205 -13.22 -7.46 5.26
C ALA A 205 -12.80 -8.78 5.91
N LEU A 206 -12.96 -9.91 5.20
CA LEU A 206 -12.58 -11.23 5.68
C LEU A 206 -11.06 -11.36 5.87
N ARG A 207 -10.24 -10.89 4.92
CA ARG A 207 -8.77 -10.91 5.04
C ARG A 207 -8.28 -10.12 6.25
N TRP A 208 -8.85 -8.94 6.48
CA TRP A 208 -8.52 -8.12 7.65
C TRP A 208 -9.03 -8.74 8.95
N HIS A 209 -10.25 -9.30 8.96
CA HIS A 209 -10.77 -10.02 10.12
C HIS A 209 -9.85 -11.19 10.51
N ALA A 210 -9.50 -12.05 9.55
CA ALA A 210 -8.63 -13.19 9.79
C ALA A 210 -7.27 -12.77 10.37
N TRP A 211 -6.69 -11.67 9.88
CA TRP A 211 -5.46 -11.12 10.44
C TRP A 211 -5.60 -10.72 11.91
N PHE A 212 -6.64 -9.96 12.26
CA PHE A 212 -6.85 -9.55 13.65
C PHE A 212 -7.24 -10.72 14.56
N ALA A 213 -7.97 -11.70 14.04
CA ALA A 213 -8.36 -12.91 14.78
C ALA A 213 -7.17 -13.82 15.09
N ALA A 214 -6.13 -13.81 14.24
CA ALA A 214 -4.90 -14.56 14.49
C ALA A 214 -4.01 -13.94 15.58
N ALA A 215 -4.16 -12.64 15.85
CA ALA A 215 -3.38 -11.96 16.88
C ALA A 215 -3.74 -12.49 18.29
N PRO A 216 -2.76 -12.67 19.20
CA PRO A 216 -3.02 -13.06 20.57
C PRO A 216 -4.02 -12.14 21.27
N PRO A 217 -4.86 -12.66 22.18
CA PRO A 217 -5.82 -11.84 22.90
C PRO A 217 -5.10 -10.85 23.82
N VAL A 218 -5.73 -9.69 24.01
CA VAL A 218 -5.27 -8.66 24.96
C VAL A 218 -6.45 -8.24 25.85
N ALA A 219 -6.14 -7.78 27.07
CA ALA A 219 -7.13 -7.22 27.97
C ALA A 219 -7.91 -6.07 27.30
N GLU A 220 -9.20 -5.96 27.62
CA GLU A 220 -10.15 -5.10 26.92
C GLU A 220 -9.70 -3.64 26.81
N ALA A 221 -9.16 -3.10 27.91
CA ALA A 221 -8.67 -1.72 28.00
C ALA A 221 -7.57 -1.38 26.96
N TYR A 222 -6.85 -2.38 26.44
CA TYR A 222 -5.76 -2.18 25.47
C TYR A 222 -6.16 -2.52 24.03
N ARG A 223 -7.33 -3.13 23.79
CA ARG A 223 -7.72 -3.67 22.47
C ARG A 223 -7.65 -2.62 21.36
N ALA A 224 -8.17 -1.41 21.60
CA ALA A 224 -8.21 -0.37 20.60
C ALA A 224 -6.81 -0.02 20.05
N GLN A 225 -5.83 0.19 20.94
CA GLN A 225 -4.46 0.50 20.54
C GLN A 225 -3.72 -0.74 20.01
N TYR A 226 -3.97 -1.92 20.61
CA TYR A 226 -3.35 -3.18 20.21
C TYR A 226 -3.71 -3.58 18.78
N TYR A 227 -5.00 -3.58 18.42
CA TYR A 227 -5.43 -3.90 17.06
C TYR A 227 -5.06 -2.81 16.06
N TYR A 228 -4.94 -1.55 16.51
CA TYR A 228 -4.38 -0.50 15.68
C TYR A 228 -2.89 -0.75 15.36
N ALA A 229 -2.09 -1.23 16.32
CA ALA A 229 -0.71 -1.65 16.05
C ALA A 229 -0.65 -2.82 15.05
N TRP A 230 -1.51 -3.83 15.21
CA TRP A 230 -1.63 -4.92 14.22
C TRP A 230 -2.07 -4.45 12.84
N TRP A 231 -2.88 -3.40 12.76
CA TRP A 231 -3.23 -2.76 11.50
C TRP A 231 -2.00 -2.12 10.85
N ILE A 232 -1.22 -1.34 11.61
CA ILE A 232 0.03 -0.73 11.14
C ILE A 232 0.99 -1.81 10.63
N MET A 233 1.17 -2.89 11.39
CA MET A 233 2.08 -3.97 11.01
C MET A 233 1.70 -4.57 9.66
N ARG A 234 0.43 -4.96 9.47
CA ARG A 234 -0.04 -5.49 8.19
C ARG A 234 0.05 -4.48 7.05
N ALA A 235 -0.39 -3.25 7.29
CA ALA A 235 -0.37 -2.18 6.31
C ALA A 235 1.06 -1.72 5.98
N GLY A 236 2.05 -2.02 6.81
CA GLY A 236 3.46 -1.69 6.64
C GLY A 236 4.25 -2.69 5.79
N LEU A 237 3.66 -3.86 5.49
CA LEU A 237 4.26 -4.89 4.64
C LEU A 237 4.32 -4.44 3.17
N ILE A 238 5.47 -4.67 2.53
CA ILE A 238 5.72 -4.44 1.11
C ILE A 238 6.10 -5.74 0.41
N SER A 239 5.69 -5.87 -0.85
CA SER A 239 6.07 -7.01 -1.69
C SER A 239 7.53 -6.94 -2.10
N THR A 240 8.00 -8.07 -2.60
CA THR A 240 9.34 -8.20 -3.19
C THR A 240 9.54 -7.23 -4.34
N ARG A 241 10.76 -6.68 -4.43
CA ARG A 241 11.22 -5.83 -5.52
C ARG A 241 12.74 -5.70 -5.46
N PHE A 242 13.43 -6.17 -6.50
CA PHE A 242 14.89 -6.11 -6.62
C PHE A 242 15.58 -6.62 -5.33
N TYR A 243 16.23 -5.75 -4.55
CA TYR A 243 16.92 -6.13 -3.31
C TYR A 243 15.96 -6.47 -2.16
N THR A 244 14.71 -6.01 -2.20
CA THR A 244 13.68 -6.52 -1.28
C THR A 244 13.27 -7.92 -1.76
N THR A 245 13.98 -8.95 -1.33
CA THR A 245 13.85 -10.35 -1.81
C THR A 245 12.67 -11.09 -1.21
N ARG A 246 12.12 -10.59 -0.09
CA ARG A 246 11.00 -11.19 0.64
C ARG A 246 9.91 -10.18 0.95
N GLU A 247 8.72 -10.66 1.29
CA GLU A 247 7.71 -9.78 1.88
C GLU A 247 8.20 -9.33 3.26
N ALA A 248 8.30 -8.02 3.45
CA ALA A 248 8.88 -7.48 4.67
C ALA A 248 8.22 -6.18 5.10
N MET A 249 8.28 -5.93 6.41
CA MET A 249 7.74 -4.72 6.99
C MET A 249 8.76 -3.59 6.90
N THR A 250 8.30 -2.45 6.39
CA THR A 250 9.02 -1.19 6.55
C THR A 250 8.57 -0.52 7.84
N PRO A 251 9.47 0.10 8.64
CA PRO A 251 9.05 0.82 9.84
C PRO A 251 8.11 2.00 9.52
N SER A 252 8.26 2.59 8.33
CA SER A 252 7.31 3.58 7.82
C SER A 252 7.32 3.62 6.30
N LYS A 253 6.14 3.44 5.68
CA LYS A 253 5.95 3.64 4.22
C LYS A 253 6.11 5.10 3.78
N ILE A 254 6.16 6.05 4.71
CA ILE A 254 6.29 7.49 4.43
C ILE A 254 7.74 7.96 4.65
N HIS A 255 8.29 7.68 5.82
CA HIS A 255 9.54 8.30 6.26
C HIS A 255 10.73 7.34 6.27
N TYR A 256 10.49 6.03 6.24
CA TYR A 256 11.52 5.04 6.47
C TYR A 256 11.32 3.82 5.58
N VAL A 257 11.23 4.08 4.27
CA VAL A 257 11.02 3.04 3.24
C VAL A 257 12.30 2.22 3.10
N GLY A 258 12.22 0.98 3.57
CA GLY A 258 13.31 0.02 3.66
C GLY A 258 13.08 -0.95 4.81
N VAL A 259 13.84 -2.03 4.82
CA VAL A 259 13.84 -3.04 5.88
C VAL A 259 15.10 -2.83 6.70
N TRP A 260 14.94 -2.42 7.95
CA TRP A 260 16.04 -2.13 8.85
C TRP A 260 16.31 -3.33 9.74
N GLN A 261 17.58 -3.67 9.91
CA GLN A 261 17.99 -4.93 10.53
C GLN A 261 17.36 -5.11 11.93
N TRP A 262 17.55 -4.12 12.81
CA TRP A 262 17.04 -4.16 14.17
C TRP A 262 15.52 -4.25 14.21
N ASP A 263 14.83 -3.37 13.48
CA ASP A 263 13.38 -3.30 13.40
C ASP A 263 12.78 -4.63 12.90
N ALA A 264 13.38 -5.23 11.88
CA ALA A 264 12.94 -6.51 11.31
C ALA A 264 12.96 -7.63 12.35
N TYR A 265 13.93 -7.65 13.27
CA TYR A 265 13.95 -8.61 14.37
C TYR A 265 12.73 -8.46 15.27
N PHE A 266 12.36 -7.24 15.68
CA PHE A 266 11.16 -7.02 16.50
C PHE A 266 9.86 -7.29 15.73
N HIS A 267 9.82 -6.96 14.44
CA HIS A 267 8.70 -7.33 13.58
C HIS A 267 8.53 -8.85 13.52
N ALA A 268 9.62 -9.61 13.38
CA ALA A 268 9.61 -11.07 13.40
C ALA A 268 8.98 -11.62 14.69
N LEU A 269 9.36 -11.06 15.84
CA LEU A 269 8.82 -11.48 17.15
C LEU A 269 7.31 -11.28 17.26
N ALA A 270 6.77 -10.23 16.66
CA ALA A 270 5.32 -10.06 16.59
C ALA A 270 4.71 -11.05 15.59
N TYR A 271 5.25 -11.12 14.36
CA TYR A 271 4.69 -11.96 13.30
C TYR A 271 4.67 -13.45 13.60
N ARG A 272 5.55 -13.96 14.48
CA ARG A 272 5.55 -15.37 14.89
C ARG A 272 4.19 -15.85 15.41
N HIS A 273 3.37 -14.93 15.93
CA HIS A 273 2.05 -15.24 16.47
C HIS A 273 0.94 -15.29 15.43
N VAL A 274 1.15 -14.74 14.22
CA VAL A 274 0.10 -14.62 13.18
C VAL A 274 0.47 -15.30 11.87
N ASP A 275 1.74 -15.32 11.51
CA ASP A 275 2.26 -15.85 10.25
C ASP A 275 3.75 -16.22 10.45
N PRO A 276 4.05 -17.46 10.89
CA PRO A 276 5.42 -17.90 11.17
C PRO A 276 6.35 -17.81 9.96
N ARG A 277 5.83 -18.03 8.74
CA ARG A 277 6.61 -17.87 7.50
C ARG A 277 7.01 -16.40 7.31
N LEU A 278 6.07 -15.47 7.47
CA LEU A 278 6.36 -14.04 7.39
C LEU A 278 7.36 -13.60 8.46
N ALA A 279 7.28 -14.15 9.68
CA ALA A 279 8.23 -13.89 10.75
C ALA A 279 9.65 -14.27 10.35
N LYS A 280 9.83 -15.48 9.82
CA LYS A 280 11.11 -15.98 9.30
C LYS A 280 11.60 -15.15 8.12
N ASP A 281 10.71 -14.74 7.24
CA ASP A 281 11.05 -13.87 6.11
C ASP A 281 11.60 -12.50 6.53
N GLN A 282 11.26 -11.99 7.74
CA GLN A 282 11.90 -10.77 8.28
C GLN A 282 13.37 -10.98 8.65
N ILE A 283 13.76 -12.20 9.01
CA ILE A 283 15.17 -12.57 9.26
C ILE A 283 15.88 -12.81 7.94
N ARG A 284 15.31 -13.70 7.13
CA ARG A 284 15.95 -14.18 5.91
C ARG A 284 16.22 -13.06 4.90
N ILE A 285 15.38 -12.01 4.84
CA ILE A 285 15.64 -10.88 3.93
C ILE A 285 16.96 -10.17 4.22
N LEU A 286 17.44 -10.19 5.47
CA LEU A 286 18.74 -9.59 5.82
C LEU A 286 19.89 -10.55 5.48
N LEU A 287 19.69 -11.85 5.72
CA LEU A 287 20.67 -12.91 5.41
C LEU A 287 20.86 -13.11 3.90
N ASP A 288 19.82 -12.89 3.08
CA ASP A 288 19.91 -12.91 1.61
C ASP A 288 20.98 -11.94 1.08
N HIS A 289 21.39 -10.95 1.88
CA HIS A 289 22.42 -9.95 1.53
C HIS A 289 23.61 -9.95 2.50
N GLN A 290 23.82 -11.04 3.24
CA GLN A 290 25.02 -11.20 4.07
C GLN A 290 26.27 -11.18 3.18
N ARG A 291 27.29 -10.42 3.61
CA ARG A 291 28.60 -10.39 2.95
C ARG A 291 29.37 -11.70 3.20
N GLU A 292 30.36 -11.97 2.35
CA GLU A 292 31.25 -13.14 2.49
C GLU A 292 32.02 -13.17 3.82
N ASP A 293 32.28 -12.01 4.43
CA ASP A 293 32.92 -11.87 5.74
C ASP A 293 31.94 -12.02 6.92
N GLY A 294 30.69 -12.39 6.64
CA GLY A 294 29.63 -12.61 7.63
C GLY A 294 28.86 -11.35 8.03
N MET A 295 29.24 -10.17 7.55
CA MET A 295 28.55 -8.93 7.91
C MET A 295 27.16 -8.85 7.29
N ILE A 296 26.15 -8.62 8.13
CA ILE A 296 24.76 -8.42 7.73
C ILE A 296 24.51 -6.91 7.53
N PRO A 297 23.81 -6.48 6.47
CA PRO A 297 23.56 -5.06 6.23
C PRO A 297 22.71 -4.42 7.33
N ASP A 298 22.92 -3.12 7.54
CA ASP A 298 22.14 -2.25 8.41
C ASP A 298 20.68 -2.11 7.94
N ALA A 299 20.50 -2.02 6.62
CA ALA A 299 19.19 -1.96 5.98
C ALA A 299 19.22 -2.49 4.54
N VAL A 300 18.06 -2.97 4.09
CA VAL A 300 17.78 -3.33 2.69
C VAL A 300 16.79 -2.31 2.12
N HIS A 301 17.10 -1.78 0.95
CA HIS A 301 16.24 -0.85 0.19
C HIS A 301 15.86 -1.48 -1.16
N ASP A 302 15.09 -0.76 -1.97
CA ASP A 302 14.71 -1.28 -3.30
C ASP A 302 15.94 -1.46 -4.20
N GLU A 303 16.89 -0.51 -4.17
CA GLU A 303 18.01 -0.47 -5.14
C GLU A 303 19.38 -0.88 -4.57
N GLY A 304 19.41 -1.37 -3.33
CA GLY A 304 20.66 -1.78 -2.69
C GLY A 304 20.52 -2.01 -1.19
N VAL A 305 21.67 -2.19 -0.56
CA VAL A 305 21.81 -2.40 0.90
C VAL A 305 22.67 -1.30 1.52
N VAL A 306 22.50 -1.11 2.82
CA VAL A 306 23.31 -0.20 3.64
C VAL A 306 24.30 -1.04 4.43
N THR A 307 25.54 -1.07 3.97
CA THR A 307 26.65 -1.74 4.65
C THR A 307 27.73 -0.75 5.10
N ARG A 308 27.65 0.50 4.63
CA ARG A 308 28.62 1.56 4.93
C ARG A 308 27.92 2.89 5.09
N LEU A 309 28.38 3.71 6.04
CA LEU A 309 28.01 5.12 6.15
C LEU A 309 29.21 5.99 5.79
N ALA A 310 28.95 7.16 5.22
CA ALA A 310 29.95 8.19 4.95
C ALA A 310 29.96 9.30 6.02
N HIS A 311 28.95 9.34 6.89
CA HIS A 311 28.77 10.36 7.92
C HIS A 311 28.01 9.75 9.13
N PRO A 312 28.30 10.15 10.39
CA PRO A 312 29.32 11.11 10.82
C PRO A 312 30.76 10.59 10.73
N ILE A 313 30.93 9.27 10.67
CA ILE A 313 32.23 8.61 10.51
C ILE A 313 32.10 7.66 9.31
N GLU A 314 33.08 7.68 8.42
CA GLU A 314 33.12 6.76 7.31
C GLU A 314 33.51 5.36 7.81
N GLY A 315 32.66 4.37 7.58
CA GLY A 315 32.93 3.02 8.05
C GLY A 315 31.78 2.05 7.79
N ASP A 316 32.10 0.77 7.94
CA ASP A 316 31.12 -0.29 7.87
C ASP A 316 30.07 -0.12 8.97
N VAL A 317 28.81 -0.38 8.63
CA VAL A 317 27.68 -0.24 9.54
C VAL A 317 26.83 -1.50 9.53
N THR A 318 26.38 -1.88 10.71
CA THR A 318 25.36 -2.89 10.96
C THR A 318 24.56 -2.49 12.20
N LYS A 319 23.54 -3.28 12.58
CA LYS A 319 22.80 -3.06 13.84
C LYS A 319 23.29 -4.00 14.94
N PRO A 320 22.93 -3.76 16.21
CA PRO A 320 23.40 -4.62 17.27
C PRO A 320 22.94 -6.09 17.06
N PRO A 321 23.71 -7.07 17.57
CA PRO A 321 23.57 -8.46 17.15
C PRO A 321 22.46 -9.18 17.92
N LEU A 322 21.20 -8.96 17.52
CA LEU A 322 20.04 -9.67 18.09
C LEU A 322 19.52 -10.83 17.24
N ILE A 323 20.13 -11.13 16.09
CA ILE A 323 19.59 -12.10 15.14
C ILE A 323 19.44 -13.50 15.75
N ALA A 324 20.47 -14.01 16.43
CA ALA A 324 20.44 -15.34 17.05
C ALA A 324 19.36 -15.44 18.14
N TRP A 325 19.20 -14.37 18.94
CA TRP A 325 18.13 -14.30 19.94
C TRP A 325 16.75 -14.27 19.27
N ALA A 326 16.58 -13.49 18.21
CA ALA A 326 15.32 -13.41 17.48
C ALA A 326 14.96 -14.77 16.84
N VAL A 327 15.91 -15.42 16.17
CA VAL A 327 15.76 -16.78 15.61
C VAL A 327 15.37 -17.78 16.68
N TRP A 328 16.06 -17.77 17.83
CA TRP A 328 15.72 -18.65 18.95
C TRP A 328 14.29 -18.44 19.43
N LYS A 329 13.82 -17.18 19.50
CA LYS A 329 12.42 -16.88 19.87
C LYS A 329 11.40 -17.35 18.84
N LEU A 330 11.76 -17.39 17.55
CA LEU A 330 10.91 -17.99 16.52
C LEU A 330 10.85 -19.51 16.69
N TYR A 331 12.01 -20.15 16.87
CA TYR A 331 12.10 -21.59 17.12
C TYR A 331 11.35 -22.05 18.38
N GLU A 332 11.45 -21.31 19.49
CA GLU A 332 10.67 -21.60 20.71
C GLU A 332 9.14 -21.56 20.47
N THR A 333 8.68 -20.90 19.41
CA THR A 333 7.25 -20.78 19.08
C THR A 333 6.75 -21.94 18.22
N ASP A 334 7.51 -22.36 17.20
CA ASP A 334 7.03 -23.34 16.22
C ASP A 334 7.85 -24.64 16.13
N GLY A 335 9.01 -24.70 16.79
CA GLY A 335 9.90 -25.86 16.80
C GLY A 335 10.55 -26.20 15.45
N ASP A 336 10.56 -25.26 14.50
CA ASP A 336 11.09 -25.50 13.16
C ASP A 336 12.63 -25.60 13.16
N ARG A 337 13.11 -26.84 13.16
CA ARG A 337 14.54 -27.15 13.09
C ARG A 337 15.15 -26.87 11.72
N GLU A 338 14.38 -27.00 10.64
CA GLU A 338 14.88 -26.72 9.29
C GLU A 338 15.25 -25.23 9.16
N PHE A 339 14.39 -24.35 9.67
CA PHE A 339 14.72 -22.92 9.73
C PHE A 339 15.91 -22.62 10.66
N LEU A 340 16.05 -23.33 11.79
CA LEU A 340 17.17 -23.12 12.70
C LEU A 340 18.52 -23.57 12.08
N ASP A 341 18.51 -24.66 11.31
CA ASP A 341 19.69 -25.17 10.60
C ASP A 341 20.03 -24.32 9.35
N GLU A 342 19.03 -23.61 8.80
CA GLU A 342 19.18 -22.71 7.63
C GLU A 342 19.99 -21.43 7.94
N VAL A 343 19.82 -20.83 9.13
CA VAL A 343 20.18 -19.43 9.43
C VAL A 343 21.41 -19.20 10.28
#